data_AF-A0A8J3CC39-F1
#
_entry.id   AF-A0A8J3CC39-F1
#
_cell.length_a   1.000
_cell.length_b   1.000
_cell.length_c   1.000
_cell.angle_alpha   90.00
_cell.angle_beta   90.00
_cell.angle_gamma   90.00
#
_symmetry.space_group_name_H-M   'P 1'
#
loop_
_entity.id
_entity.type
_entity.pdbx_description
1 polymer ?
#
loop_
_entity_poly.entity_id
_entity_poly.type
_entity_poly.pdbx_seq_one_letter_code
_entity_poly.pdbx_strand_id
1 'polypeptide(L)'
;MSSNWNEPWTNSEGMSHREIVERIANDPGIRERVEATLAEDPEVQEGRRLYAEAAGPLLAELQQLVPDLEAINHKLEGVGDLYRVQVRHVDEDGNETSRRPLDYRAAVPVLLEWLPKVRYAPLAEDIVSALSAPFAKKQARPLLLRLFRESLPVENPQRPDNTAYFREQLRWRIGETLGKFSDPTVADDMIELARDPSFGHARSQIVNPGLAKTKDPRVPEILLDLLEDPTVAPAAAQGLGRLRHTPAQPHLERALHSTDENLRYQAKKALKRLT
;
A
#
# COMPACT_ATOMS: atom_id res chain seq x y z
N MET A 1 -26.70 33.32 -15.28
CA MET A 1 -25.29 33.04 -15.64
C MET A 1 -24.95 31.66 -15.12
N SER A 2 -25.05 30.67 -15.99
CA SER A 2 -24.88 29.25 -15.68
C SER A 2 -23.41 28.98 -15.36
N SER A 3 -23.11 28.53 -14.13
CA SER A 3 -21.77 28.03 -13.80
C SER A 3 -21.64 26.60 -14.31
N ASN A 4 -20.67 26.43 -15.21
CA ASN A 4 -20.37 25.20 -15.93
C ASN A 4 -19.55 24.28 -15.01
N TRP A 5 -20.19 23.39 -14.25
CA TRP A 5 -19.53 22.45 -13.31
C TRP A 5 -18.82 21.25 -13.98
N ASN A 6 -18.51 21.36 -15.29
CA ASN A 6 -17.92 20.28 -16.10
C ASN A 6 -16.46 20.53 -16.51
N GLU A 7 -15.80 21.58 -16.02
CA GLU A 7 -14.38 21.80 -16.31
C GLU A 7 -13.51 21.14 -15.23
N PRO A 8 -12.56 20.26 -15.61
CA PRO A 8 -11.58 19.71 -14.68
C PRO A 8 -10.84 20.86 -14.00
N TRP A 9 -10.68 20.79 -12.68
CA TRP A 9 -9.89 21.79 -11.95
C TRP A 9 -8.49 21.89 -12.57
N THR A 10 -8.10 23.12 -12.90
CA THR A 10 -6.75 23.48 -13.32
C THR A 10 -6.24 24.61 -12.43
N ASN A 11 -4.93 24.65 -12.17
CA ASN A 11 -4.35 25.77 -11.44
C ASN A 11 -4.29 27.05 -12.30
N SER A 12 -3.76 28.14 -11.76
CA SER A 12 -3.58 29.41 -12.48
C SER A 12 -2.72 29.32 -13.74
N GLU A 13 -2.00 28.22 -13.94
CA GLU A 13 -1.18 27.93 -15.13
C GLU A 13 -1.88 26.95 -16.10
N GLY A 14 -3.13 26.58 -15.85
CA GLY A 14 -3.89 25.66 -16.70
C GLY A 14 -3.53 24.19 -16.53
N MET A 15 -2.71 23.82 -15.53
CA MET A 15 -2.30 22.43 -15.29
C MET A 15 -3.32 21.70 -14.42
N SER A 16 -3.62 20.46 -14.79
CA SER A 16 -4.39 19.52 -13.98
C SER A 16 -3.60 19.06 -12.75
N HIS A 17 -4.30 18.49 -11.74
CA HIS A 17 -3.69 17.91 -10.55
C HIS A 17 -2.58 16.90 -10.89
N ARG A 18 -2.78 16.08 -11.92
CA ARG A 18 -1.82 15.07 -12.37
C ARG A 18 -0.56 15.71 -12.96
N GLU A 19 -0.72 16.73 -13.80
CA GLU A 19 0.40 17.44 -14.44
C GLU A 19 1.24 18.21 -13.42
N ILE A 20 0.61 18.76 -12.38
CA ILE A 20 1.32 19.40 -11.27
C ILE A 20 2.17 18.37 -10.51
N VAL A 21 1.59 17.22 -10.17
CA VAL A 21 2.31 16.14 -9.49
C VAL A 21 3.46 15.61 -10.35
N GLU A 22 3.23 15.41 -11.66
CA GLU A 22 4.27 14.96 -12.60
C GLU A 22 5.38 16.02 -12.78
N ARG A 23 5.06 17.32 -12.77
CA ARG A 23 6.03 18.41 -12.86
C ARG A 23 6.89 18.51 -11.61
N ILE A 24 6.27 18.50 -10.42
CA ILE A 24 6.99 18.43 -9.14
C ILE A 24 7.85 17.16 -9.07
N ALA A 25 7.33 16.03 -9.58
CA ALA A 25 8.07 14.79 -9.62
C ALA A 25 9.22 14.78 -10.65
N ASN A 26 9.34 15.72 -11.59
CA ASN A 26 10.39 15.68 -12.60
C ASN A 26 11.34 16.87 -12.57
N ASP A 27 11.09 17.87 -11.72
CA ASP A 27 11.93 19.06 -11.54
C ASP A 27 12.67 19.00 -10.18
N PRO A 28 13.99 18.71 -10.17
CA PRO A 28 14.78 18.66 -8.95
C PRO A 28 14.76 19.97 -8.15
N GLY A 29 14.73 21.12 -8.82
CA GLY A 29 14.72 22.43 -8.17
C GLY A 29 13.38 22.76 -7.52
N ILE A 30 12.26 22.27 -8.08
CA ILE A 30 10.95 22.34 -7.40
C ILE A 30 10.94 21.41 -6.18
N ARG A 31 11.48 20.19 -6.28
CA ARG A 31 11.58 19.26 -5.15
C ARG A 31 12.38 19.84 -4.01
N GLU A 32 13.58 20.36 -4.27
CA GLU A 32 14.44 20.96 -3.24
C GLU A 32 13.74 22.14 -2.55
N ARG A 33 13.02 23.00 -3.29
CA ARG A 33 12.25 24.11 -2.70
C ARG A 33 11.09 23.61 -1.85
N VAL A 34 10.35 22.61 -2.32
CA VAL A 34 9.25 22.00 -1.56
C VAL A 34 9.79 21.34 -0.29
N GLU A 35 10.89 20.60 -0.39
CA GLU A 35 11.55 19.96 0.75
C GLU A 35 12.07 20.99 1.77
N ALA A 36 12.71 22.07 1.30
CA ALA A 36 13.14 23.17 2.16
C ALA A 36 11.95 23.85 2.86
N THR A 37 10.85 24.07 2.14
CA THR A 37 9.62 24.66 2.70
C THR A 37 9.00 23.73 3.75
N LEU A 38 8.87 22.44 3.44
CA LEU A 38 8.36 21.43 4.37
C LEU A 38 9.30 21.22 5.57
N ALA A 39 10.60 21.44 5.41
CA ALA A 39 11.56 21.38 6.50
C ALA A 39 11.38 22.53 7.51
N GLU A 40 10.73 23.63 7.14
CA GLU A 40 10.43 24.73 8.07
C GLU A 40 9.00 24.64 8.64
N ASP A 41 8.16 23.77 8.10
CA ASP A 41 6.77 23.59 8.53
C ASP A 41 6.69 22.97 9.95
N PRO A 42 6.09 23.66 10.95
CA PRO A 42 5.95 23.16 12.30
C PRO A 42 5.19 21.83 12.41
N GLU A 43 4.19 21.59 11.56
CA GLU A 43 3.44 20.33 11.55
C GLU A 43 4.32 19.17 11.07
N VAL A 44 5.15 19.42 10.07
CA VAL A 44 6.10 18.41 9.55
C VAL A 44 7.18 18.12 10.60
N GLN A 45 7.71 19.15 11.26
CA GLN A 45 8.71 18.98 12.33
C GLN A 45 8.15 18.21 13.52
N GLU A 46 6.93 18.51 13.94
CA GLU A 46 6.27 17.77 15.01
C GLU A 46 6.02 16.31 14.61
N GLY A 47 5.63 16.05 13.36
CA GLY A 47 5.50 14.69 12.84
C GLY A 47 6.82 13.91 12.86
N ARG A 48 7.92 14.55 12.45
CA ARG A 48 9.27 13.96 12.54
C ARG A 48 9.68 13.67 13.97
N ARG A 49 9.40 14.59 14.90
CA ARG A 49 9.67 14.43 16.33
C ARG A 49 8.90 13.24 16.92
N LEU A 50 7.59 13.19 16.70
CA LEU A 50 6.72 12.09 17.16
C LEU A 50 7.17 10.74 16.59
N TYR A 51 7.53 10.70 15.30
CA TYR A 51 8.05 9.50 14.69
C TYR A 51 9.37 9.06 15.34
N ALA A 52 10.34 9.97 15.48
CA ALA A 52 11.63 9.67 16.09
C ALA A 52 11.48 9.17 17.54
N GLU A 53 10.57 9.76 18.32
CA GLU A 53 10.23 9.31 19.67
C GLU A 53 9.63 7.91 19.68
N ALA A 54 8.66 7.64 18.81
CA ALA A 54 7.98 6.33 18.73
C ALA A 54 8.90 5.22 18.17
N ALA A 55 9.76 5.55 17.22
CA ALA A 55 10.59 4.60 16.50
C ALA A 55 11.97 4.40 17.12
N GLY A 56 12.46 5.32 17.96
CA GLY A 56 13.84 5.35 18.46
C GLY A 56 14.40 4.01 18.94
N PRO A 57 13.72 3.28 19.86
CA PRO A 57 14.22 1.99 20.32
C PRO A 57 14.23 0.93 19.22
N LEU A 58 13.21 0.89 18.38
CA LEU A 58 13.15 0.00 17.22
C LEU A 58 14.29 0.30 16.23
N LEU A 59 14.53 1.57 15.89
CA LEU A 59 15.60 1.96 14.97
C LEU A 59 16.98 1.59 15.51
N ALA A 60 17.20 1.71 16.82
CA ALA A 60 18.46 1.30 17.45
C ALA A 60 18.70 -0.22 17.32
N GLU A 61 17.67 -1.04 17.54
CA GLU A 61 17.74 -2.49 17.32
C GLU A 61 17.99 -2.82 15.84
N LEU A 62 17.23 -2.19 14.93
CA LEU A 62 17.34 -2.42 13.48
C LEU A 62 18.72 -2.02 12.93
N GLN A 63 19.31 -0.93 13.43
CA GLN A 63 20.62 -0.44 13.01
C GLN A 63 21.71 -1.50 13.20
N GLN A 64 21.62 -2.30 14.26
CA GLN A 64 22.60 -3.34 14.59
C GLN A 64 22.40 -4.63 13.77
N LEU A 65 21.20 -4.82 13.20
CA LEU A 65 20.82 -6.07 12.51
C LEU A 65 21.06 -6.07 11.01
N VAL A 66 21.31 -4.91 10.39
CA VAL A 66 21.44 -4.78 8.94
C VAL A 66 22.87 -4.33 8.58
N PRO A 67 23.78 -5.27 8.27
CA PRO A 67 25.19 -4.95 7.98
C PRO A 67 25.39 -3.98 6.82
N ASP A 68 24.48 -4.00 5.83
CA ASP A 68 24.54 -3.10 4.69
C ASP A 68 24.50 -1.62 5.11
N LEU A 69 23.85 -1.28 6.24
CA LEU A 69 23.79 0.10 6.75
C LEU A 69 25.16 0.60 7.20
N GLU A 70 25.93 -0.24 7.90
CA GLU A 70 27.29 0.07 8.31
C GLU A 70 28.21 0.21 7.09
N ALA A 71 28.07 -0.70 6.12
CA ALA A 71 28.87 -0.69 4.89
C ALA A 71 28.72 0.59 4.07
N ILE A 72 27.56 1.24 4.11
CA ILE A 72 27.29 2.51 3.41
C ILE A 72 27.31 3.72 4.35
N ASN A 73 27.69 3.55 5.62
CA ASN A 73 27.65 4.58 6.66
C ASN A 73 26.29 5.31 6.76
N HIS A 74 25.18 4.56 6.64
CA HIS A 74 23.82 5.09 6.74
C HIS A 74 23.23 4.85 8.13
N LYS A 75 22.77 5.93 8.76
CA LYS A 75 22.00 5.88 10.00
C LYS A 75 20.52 5.87 9.66
N LEU A 76 19.77 4.92 10.22
CA LEU A 76 18.31 4.88 10.04
C LEU A 76 17.65 6.12 10.64
N GLU A 77 16.92 6.86 9.81
CA GLU A 77 16.05 7.96 10.23
C GLU A 77 14.60 7.48 10.38
N GLY A 78 14.24 6.39 9.69
CA GLY A 78 12.97 5.70 9.88
C GLY A 78 12.99 4.28 9.36
N VAL A 79 11.94 3.51 9.69
CA VAL A 79 11.79 2.12 9.21
C VAL A 79 11.68 2.09 7.68
N GLY A 80 11.17 3.18 7.09
CA GLY A 80 11.14 3.44 5.65
C GLY A 80 12.47 3.23 4.92
N ASP A 81 13.59 3.54 5.59
CA ASP A 81 14.92 3.46 4.99
C ASP A 81 15.28 2.03 4.57
N LEU A 82 14.78 1.03 5.30
CA LEU A 82 15.05 -0.39 5.02
C LEU A 82 14.71 -0.79 3.58
N TYR A 83 13.64 -0.20 3.01
CA TYR A 83 13.18 -0.54 1.66
C TYR A 83 13.34 0.59 0.64
N ARG A 84 13.81 1.78 1.05
CA ARG A 84 14.07 2.92 0.17
C ARG A 84 15.55 3.12 -0.13
N VAL A 85 16.42 2.85 0.84
CA VAL A 85 17.88 3.01 0.69
C VAL A 85 18.44 1.90 -0.20
N GLN A 86 19.41 2.27 -1.04
CA GLN A 86 20.11 1.36 -1.94
C GLN A 86 21.59 1.36 -1.63
N VAL A 87 22.18 0.17 -1.66
CA VAL A 87 23.64 -0.01 -1.62
C VAL A 87 24.17 0.28 -3.01
N ARG A 88 25.01 1.32 -3.12
CA ARG A 88 25.69 1.72 -4.35
C ARG A 88 27.13 1.23 -4.31
N HIS A 89 27.58 0.64 -5.41
CA HIS A 89 28.97 0.30 -5.61
C HIS A 89 29.58 1.34 -6.54
N VAL A 90 30.72 1.89 -6.16
CA VAL A 90 31.47 2.88 -6.94
C VAL A 90 32.83 2.31 -7.34
N ASP A 91 33.35 2.72 -8.50
CA ASP A 91 34.72 2.42 -8.91
C ASP A 91 35.75 3.33 -8.21
N GLU A 92 37.03 3.15 -8.54
CA GLU A 92 38.14 3.95 -7.98
C GLU A 92 38.02 5.45 -8.33
N ASP A 93 37.33 5.77 -9.42
CA ASP A 93 37.07 7.13 -9.88
C ASP A 93 35.79 7.74 -9.27
N GLY A 94 35.06 6.98 -8.46
CA GLY A 94 33.83 7.40 -7.78
C GLY A 94 32.56 7.30 -8.62
N ASN A 95 32.59 6.65 -9.79
CA ASN A 95 31.41 6.46 -10.63
C ASN A 95 30.58 5.27 -10.14
N GLU A 96 29.25 5.41 -10.13
CA GLU A 96 28.34 4.31 -9.76
C GLU A 96 28.41 3.19 -10.81
N THR A 97 28.90 2.02 -10.38
CA THR A 97 29.01 0.81 -11.22
C THR A 97 27.78 -0.08 -11.10
N SER A 98 27.16 -0.12 -9.92
CA SER A 98 25.92 -0.86 -9.70
C SER A 98 25.18 -0.38 -8.45
N ARG A 99 23.90 -0.73 -8.36
CA ARG A 99 23.06 -0.50 -7.19
C ARG A 99 22.17 -1.70 -6.90
N ARG A 100 21.94 -1.97 -5.62
CA ARG A 100 21.01 -3.00 -5.17
C ARG A 100 20.22 -2.55 -3.94
N PRO A 101 19.05 -3.14 -3.67
CA PRO A 101 18.34 -2.92 -2.41
C PRO A 101 19.18 -3.36 -1.20
N LEU A 102 18.91 -2.72 -0.06
CA LEU A 102 19.41 -3.13 1.26
C LEU A 102 18.93 -4.57 1.60
N ASP A 103 19.81 -5.40 2.14
CA ASP A 103 19.44 -6.71 2.70
C ASP A 103 19.09 -6.59 4.19
N TYR A 104 17.80 -6.43 4.47
CA TYR A 104 17.27 -6.36 5.84
C TYR A 104 16.52 -7.62 6.26
N ARG A 105 16.85 -8.80 5.72
CA ARG A 105 16.19 -10.06 6.14
C ARG A 105 16.24 -10.29 7.65
N ALA A 106 17.36 -9.94 8.28
CA ALA A 106 17.56 -10.06 9.72
C ALA A 106 16.66 -9.14 10.56
N ALA A 107 16.11 -8.07 9.98
CA ALA A 107 15.16 -7.17 10.63
C ALA A 107 13.75 -7.77 10.77
N VAL A 108 13.40 -8.79 9.96
CA VAL A 108 12.03 -9.31 9.89
C VAL A 108 11.50 -9.78 11.26
N PRO A 109 12.22 -10.57 12.06
CA PRO A 109 11.72 -11.00 13.37
C PRO A 109 11.43 -9.83 14.32
N VAL A 110 12.30 -8.81 14.35
CA VAL A 110 12.12 -7.61 15.19
C VAL A 110 10.91 -6.81 14.73
N LEU A 111 10.76 -6.59 13.42
CA LEU A 111 9.58 -5.90 12.86
C LEU A 111 8.27 -6.62 13.23
N LEU A 112 8.25 -7.96 13.20
CA LEU A 112 7.09 -8.76 13.58
C LEU A 112 6.78 -8.68 15.08
N GLU A 113 7.82 -8.63 15.92
CA GLU A 113 7.66 -8.45 17.35
C GLU A 113 7.10 -7.06 17.71
N TRP A 114 7.56 -6.03 17.01
CA TRP A 114 7.19 -4.65 17.27
C TRP A 114 5.80 -4.28 16.78
N LEU A 115 5.39 -4.75 15.59
CA LEU A 115 4.12 -4.37 14.96
C LEU A 115 2.88 -4.40 15.90
N PRO A 116 2.61 -5.45 16.69
CA PRO A 116 1.44 -5.48 17.58
C PRO A 116 1.52 -4.49 18.77
N LYS A 117 2.72 -4.04 19.13
CA LYS A 117 2.98 -3.13 20.25
C LYS A 117 2.82 -1.66 19.86
N VAL A 118 2.95 -1.33 18.57
CA VAL A 118 2.90 0.04 18.07
C VAL A 118 1.49 0.63 18.18
N ARG A 119 1.43 1.91 18.55
CA ARG A 119 0.20 2.73 18.56
C ARG A 119 0.28 3.91 17.59
N TYR A 120 1.47 4.38 17.26
CA TYR A 120 1.62 5.47 16.30
C TYR A 120 1.41 4.98 14.86
N ALA A 121 0.39 5.51 14.19
CA ALA A 121 -0.06 5.02 12.88
C ALA A 121 1.02 5.08 11.77
N PRO A 122 1.77 6.19 11.59
CA PRO A 122 2.83 6.24 10.58
C PRO A 122 3.91 5.18 10.79
N LEU A 123 4.30 4.91 12.04
CA LEU A 123 5.27 3.86 12.33
C LEU A 123 4.73 2.46 12.03
N ALA A 124 3.48 2.18 12.41
CA ALA A 124 2.85 0.89 12.10
C ALA A 124 2.76 0.67 10.58
N GLU A 125 2.43 1.71 9.83
CA GLU A 125 2.38 1.68 8.36
C GLU A 125 3.77 1.37 7.76
N ASP A 126 4.84 2.01 8.22
CA ASP A 126 6.20 1.74 7.75
C ASP A 126 6.66 0.33 8.09
N ILE A 127 6.33 -0.18 9.28
CA ILE A 127 6.62 -1.57 9.66
C ILE A 127 5.91 -2.55 8.72
N VAL A 128 4.62 -2.36 8.44
CA VAL A 128 3.90 -3.21 7.46
C VAL A 128 4.53 -3.09 6.07
N SER A 129 4.99 -1.90 5.69
CA SER A 129 5.64 -1.67 4.40
C SER A 129 6.97 -2.41 4.28
N ALA A 130 7.81 -2.38 5.32
CA ALA A 130 9.03 -3.19 5.39
C ALA A 130 8.73 -4.70 5.37
N LEU A 131 7.68 -5.13 6.08
CA LEU A 131 7.22 -6.51 6.08
C LEU A 131 6.57 -6.96 4.76
N SER A 132 6.34 -6.07 3.80
CA SER A 132 5.81 -6.41 2.48
C SER A 132 6.85 -7.03 1.53
N ALA A 133 8.11 -7.10 1.94
CA ALA A 133 9.19 -7.71 1.19
C ALA A 133 8.92 -9.19 0.88
N PRO A 134 9.25 -9.70 -0.33
CA PRO A 134 9.00 -11.09 -0.70
C PRO A 134 9.63 -12.11 0.25
N PHE A 135 10.80 -11.82 0.82
CA PHE A 135 11.47 -12.71 1.77
C PHE A 135 10.78 -12.77 3.15
N ALA A 136 9.99 -11.76 3.53
CA ALA A 136 9.25 -11.72 4.78
C ALA A 136 7.94 -12.53 4.71
N LYS A 137 7.48 -12.86 3.49
CA LYS A 137 6.20 -13.52 3.18
C LYS A 137 5.81 -14.66 4.12
N LYS A 138 6.72 -15.60 4.39
CA LYS A 138 6.42 -16.79 5.21
C LYS A 138 6.22 -16.43 6.68
N GLN A 139 7.02 -15.50 7.20
CA GLN A 139 7.01 -15.11 8.62
C GLN A 139 5.90 -14.11 8.93
N ALA A 140 5.63 -13.18 8.01
CA ALA A 140 4.66 -12.11 8.22
C ALA A 140 3.21 -12.54 8.08
N ARG A 141 2.92 -13.53 7.22
CA ARG A 141 1.54 -13.94 6.90
C ARG A 141 0.65 -14.22 8.11
N PRO A 142 1.03 -15.08 9.08
CA PRO A 142 0.17 -15.39 10.22
C PRO A 142 -0.20 -14.13 11.04
N LEU A 143 0.78 -13.27 11.28
CA LEU A 143 0.56 -12.02 12.01
C LEU A 143 -0.34 -11.08 11.22
N LEU A 144 -0.07 -10.87 9.94
CA LEU A 144 -0.86 -9.96 9.10
C LEU A 144 -2.32 -10.43 8.94
N LEU A 145 -2.57 -11.73 8.81
CA LEU A 145 -3.93 -12.28 8.78
C LEU A 145 -4.68 -11.99 10.09
N ARG A 146 -4.03 -12.21 11.25
CA ARG A 146 -4.61 -11.89 12.55
C ARG A 146 -4.92 -10.40 12.68
N LEU A 147 -3.95 -9.54 12.36
CA LEU A 147 -4.11 -8.09 12.48
C LEU A 147 -5.13 -7.51 11.50
N PHE A 148 -5.27 -8.11 10.33
CA PHE A 148 -6.33 -7.75 9.38
C PHE A 148 -7.71 -8.00 9.97
N ARG A 149 -7.91 -9.04 10.80
CA ARG A 149 -9.19 -9.30 11.48
C ARG A 149 -9.39 -8.36 12.68
N GLU A 150 -8.40 -8.33 13.57
CA GLU A 150 -8.51 -7.68 14.88
C GLU A 150 -8.44 -6.15 14.83
N SER A 151 -7.81 -5.55 13.81
CA SER A 151 -7.39 -4.15 13.81
C SER A 151 -6.36 -3.82 14.88
N LEU A 152 -5.27 -3.16 14.50
CA LEU A 152 -4.44 -2.47 15.49
C LEU A 152 -5.09 -1.14 15.91
N PRO A 153 -5.09 -0.81 17.22
CA PRO A 153 -5.62 0.47 17.71
C PRO A 153 -4.57 1.57 17.51
N VAL A 154 -4.30 1.90 16.24
CA VAL A 154 -3.35 2.96 15.89
C VAL A 154 -3.99 4.34 15.84
N GLU A 155 -3.18 5.34 16.15
CA GLU A 155 -3.58 6.75 16.32
C GLU A 155 -2.47 7.68 15.77
N ASN A 156 -2.83 8.92 15.49
CA ASN A 156 -1.86 9.98 15.21
C ASN A 156 -2.20 11.18 16.10
N PRO A 157 -1.34 11.53 17.09
CA PRO A 157 -1.57 12.65 17.99
C PRO A 157 -1.82 13.99 17.29
N GLN A 158 -1.30 14.18 16.08
CA GLN A 158 -1.52 15.42 15.30
C GLN A 158 -2.93 15.50 14.70
N ARG A 159 -3.66 14.38 14.64
CA ARG A 159 -5.02 14.29 14.07
C ARG A 159 -5.88 13.32 14.91
N PRO A 160 -6.18 13.65 16.18
CA PRO A 160 -6.85 12.73 17.11
C PRO A 160 -8.25 12.30 16.62
N ASP A 161 -8.97 13.19 15.94
CA ASP A 161 -10.31 12.94 15.41
C ASP A 161 -10.33 11.94 14.23
N ASN A 162 -9.17 11.60 13.67
CA ASN A 162 -9.03 10.72 12.51
C ASN A 162 -8.63 9.28 12.87
N THR A 163 -8.82 8.86 14.11
CA THR A 163 -8.41 7.52 14.57
C THR A 163 -9.01 6.38 13.73
N ALA A 164 -10.30 6.46 13.37
CA ALA A 164 -10.94 5.46 12.52
C ALA A 164 -10.29 5.38 11.13
N TYR A 165 -9.97 6.54 10.55
CA TYR A 165 -9.27 6.63 9.27
C TYR A 165 -7.89 5.94 9.33
N PHE A 166 -7.08 6.21 10.35
CA PHE A 166 -5.76 5.57 10.46
C PHE A 166 -5.84 4.05 10.62
N ARG A 167 -6.84 3.55 11.37
CA ARG A 167 -7.07 2.10 11.51
C ARG A 167 -7.49 1.46 10.19
N GLU A 168 -8.37 2.10 9.44
CA GLU A 168 -8.78 1.64 8.10
C GLU A 168 -7.61 1.67 7.12
N GLN A 169 -6.83 2.74 7.09
CA GLN A 169 -5.65 2.88 6.24
C GLN A 169 -4.61 1.79 6.52
N LEU A 170 -4.33 1.52 7.80
CA LEU A 170 -3.42 0.44 8.19
C LEU A 170 -3.98 -0.93 7.79
N ARG A 171 -5.29 -1.19 8.01
CA ARG A 171 -5.93 -2.44 7.58
C ARG A 171 -5.86 -2.61 6.06
N TRP A 172 -6.07 -1.53 5.30
CA TRP A 172 -5.92 -1.54 3.84
C TRP A 172 -4.47 -1.86 3.43
N ARG A 173 -3.46 -1.29 4.09
CA ARG A 173 -2.04 -1.61 3.84
C ARG A 173 -1.69 -3.06 4.17
N ILE A 174 -2.27 -3.60 5.26
CA ILE A 174 -2.17 -5.03 5.60
C ILE A 174 -2.82 -5.87 4.50
N GLY A 175 -4.02 -5.51 4.04
CA GLY A 175 -4.73 -6.18 2.96
C GLY A 175 -3.96 -6.17 1.63
N GLU A 176 -3.31 -5.06 1.31
CA GLU A 176 -2.39 -4.95 0.16
C GLU A 176 -1.24 -5.95 0.27
N THR A 177 -0.63 -6.03 1.45
CA THR A 177 0.48 -6.94 1.73
C THR A 177 0.04 -8.41 1.66
N LEU A 178 -1.13 -8.74 2.23
CA LEU A 178 -1.72 -10.08 2.12
C LEU A 178 -2.06 -10.45 0.68
N GLY A 179 -2.59 -9.51 -0.11
CA GLY A 179 -2.83 -9.67 -1.55
C GLY A 179 -1.53 -9.89 -2.35
N LYS A 180 -0.42 -9.26 -1.94
CA LYS A 180 0.93 -9.56 -2.47
C LYS A 180 1.35 -10.98 -2.12
N PHE A 181 1.07 -11.41 -0.89
CA PHE A 181 1.47 -12.69 -0.30
C PHE A 181 0.53 -13.87 -0.59
N SER A 182 -0.55 -13.67 -1.32
CA SER A 182 -1.49 -14.73 -1.63
C SER A 182 -0.85 -15.84 -2.49
N ASP A 183 -1.18 -17.08 -2.15
CA ASP A 183 -0.89 -18.30 -2.87
C ASP A 183 -1.95 -19.37 -2.45
N PRO A 184 -1.95 -20.58 -3.02
CA PRO A 184 -2.98 -21.58 -2.69
C PRO A 184 -3.07 -21.94 -1.20
N THR A 185 -2.02 -21.72 -0.39
CA THR A 185 -2.00 -22.13 1.03
C THR A 185 -2.83 -21.23 1.95
N VAL A 186 -3.24 -20.05 1.47
CA VAL A 186 -4.06 -19.09 2.22
C VAL A 186 -5.45 -18.90 1.59
N ALA A 187 -5.89 -19.83 0.75
CA ALA A 187 -7.14 -19.69 0.00
C ALA A 187 -8.36 -19.48 0.92
N ASP A 188 -8.50 -20.30 1.98
CA ASP A 188 -9.62 -20.21 2.91
C ASP A 188 -9.62 -18.87 3.67
N ASP A 189 -8.46 -18.42 4.17
CA ASP A 189 -8.34 -17.11 4.82
C ASP A 189 -8.73 -15.98 3.86
N MET A 190 -8.21 -15.98 2.63
CA MET A 190 -8.48 -14.91 1.67
C MET A 190 -9.95 -14.88 1.24
N ILE A 191 -10.61 -16.04 1.13
CA ILE A 191 -12.04 -16.14 0.82
C ILE A 191 -12.90 -15.62 1.97
N GLU A 192 -12.56 -15.99 3.21
CA GLU A 192 -13.24 -15.49 4.41
C GLU A 192 -13.14 -13.96 4.49
N LEU A 193 -11.93 -13.42 4.41
CA LEU A 193 -11.69 -11.97 4.46
C LEU A 193 -12.36 -11.22 3.31
N ALA A 194 -12.43 -11.80 2.10
CA ALA A 194 -13.07 -11.16 0.96
C ALA A 194 -14.60 -11.07 1.12
N ARG A 195 -15.22 -12.03 1.80
CA ARG A 195 -16.68 -12.13 1.93
C ARG A 195 -17.27 -11.36 3.10
N ASP A 196 -16.45 -10.91 4.06
CA ASP A 196 -16.94 -10.16 5.22
C ASP A 196 -17.03 -8.65 4.93
N PRO A 197 -18.24 -8.08 4.73
CA PRO A 197 -18.39 -6.66 4.42
C PRO A 197 -17.96 -5.72 5.55
N SER A 198 -17.80 -6.20 6.79
CA SER A 198 -17.36 -5.38 7.92
C SER A 198 -15.95 -4.83 7.75
N PHE A 199 -15.13 -5.43 6.88
CA PHE A 199 -13.79 -4.94 6.55
C PHE A 199 -13.78 -3.82 5.49
N GLY A 200 -14.93 -3.47 4.92
CA GLY A 200 -15.08 -2.35 3.98
C GLY A 200 -14.10 -2.40 2.80
N HIS A 201 -13.54 -1.25 2.44
CA HIS A 201 -12.64 -1.09 1.30
C HIS A 201 -11.25 -1.74 1.51
N ALA A 202 -10.87 -2.09 2.74
CA ALA A 202 -9.60 -2.77 3.02
C ALA A 202 -9.50 -4.14 2.30
N ARG A 203 -10.65 -4.71 1.92
CA ARG A 203 -10.74 -5.97 1.15
C ARG A 203 -10.33 -5.85 -0.31
N SER A 204 -10.26 -4.65 -0.91
CA SER A 204 -10.03 -4.50 -2.36
C SER A 204 -8.82 -5.29 -2.87
N GLN A 205 -7.71 -5.30 -2.12
CA GLN A 205 -6.49 -6.04 -2.50
C GLN A 205 -6.52 -7.53 -2.13
N ILE A 206 -7.37 -7.92 -1.16
CA ILE A 206 -7.71 -9.31 -0.86
C ILE A 206 -8.49 -9.89 -2.04
N VAL A 207 -9.50 -9.16 -2.55
CA VAL A 207 -10.32 -9.55 -3.70
C VAL A 207 -9.48 -9.62 -4.97
N ASN A 208 -8.75 -8.55 -5.31
CA ASN A 208 -7.80 -8.57 -6.42
C ASN A 208 -6.57 -7.69 -6.11
N PRO A 209 -5.34 -8.24 -6.17
CA PRO A 209 -4.97 -9.51 -6.81
C PRO A 209 -5.05 -10.76 -5.94
N GLY A 210 -5.44 -10.66 -4.66
CA GLY A 210 -5.30 -11.75 -3.70
C GLY A 210 -5.99 -13.05 -4.09
N LEU A 211 -7.32 -13.07 -4.22
CA LEU A 211 -8.10 -14.26 -4.60
C LEU A 211 -7.62 -14.87 -5.92
N ALA A 212 -7.34 -14.05 -6.94
CA ALA A 212 -6.85 -14.56 -8.22
C ALA A 212 -5.52 -15.33 -8.10
N LYS A 213 -4.67 -15.00 -7.12
CA LYS A 213 -3.39 -15.68 -6.88
C LYS A 213 -3.52 -16.98 -6.08
N THR A 214 -4.62 -17.19 -5.37
CA THR A 214 -4.84 -18.45 -4.64
C THR A 214 -5.10 -19.61 -5.60
N LYS A 215 -5.54 -19.31 -6.84
CA LYS A 215 -5.92 -20.31 -7.86
C LYS A 215 -7.01 -21.28 -7.36
N ASP A 216 -7.75 -20.88 -6.34
CA ASP A 216 -8.81 -21.71 -5.77
C ASP A 216 -10.01 -21.75 -6.73
N PRO A 217 -10.57 -22.93 -7.03
CA PRO A 217 -11.65 -23.08 -8.00
C PRO A 217 -12.95 -22.37 -7.60
N ARG A 218 -13.12 -22.00 -6.32
CA ARG A 218 -14.28 -21.22 -5.84
C ARG A 218 -14.21 -19.75 -6.24
N VAL A 219 -13.02 -19.24 -6.57
CA VAL A 219 -12.77 -17.80 -6.78
C VAL A 219 -13.64 -17.18 -7.86
N PRO A 220 -13.84 -17.77 -9.06
CA PRO A 220 -14.66 -17.12 -10.08
C PRO A 220 -16.08 -16.79 -9.61
N GLU A 221 -16.75 -17.74 -8.96
CA GLU A 221 -18.11 -17.55 -8.41
C GLU A 221 -18.11 -16.50 -7.29
N ILE A 222 -17.10 -16.53 -6.40
CA ILE A 222 -16.96 -15.51 -5.36
C ILE A 222 -16.80 -14.11 -5.97
N LEU A 223 -16.01 -13.97 -7.03
CA LEU A 223 -15.84 -12.68 -7.68
C LEU A 223 -17.11 -12.23 -8.41
N LEU A 224 -17.94 -13.16 -8.92
CA LEU A 224 -19.26 -12.82 -9.46
C LEU A 224 -20.17 -12.27 -8.35
N ASP A 225 -20.22 -12.92 -7.19
CA ASP A 225 -20.99 -12.46 -6.03
C ASP A 225 -20.55 -11.04 -5.60
N LEU A 226 -19.24 -10.80 -5.57
CA LEU A 226 -18.65 -9.53 -5.14
C LEU A 226 -18.82 -8.37 -6.15
N LEU A 227 -19.37 -8.61 -7.34
CA LEU A 227 -19.77 -7.51 -8.25
C LEU A 227 -20.96 -6.71 -7.70
N GLU A 228 -21.77 -7.30 -6.83
CA GLU A 228 -22.92 -6.64 -6.19
C GLU A 228 -22.53 -5.88 -4.92
N ASP A 229 -21.28 -6.02 -4.45
CA ASP A 229 -20.73 -5.31 -3.30
C ASP A 229 -20.03 -4.01 -3.76
N PRO A 230 -20.62 -2.83 -3.56
CA PRO A 230 -20.07 -1.57 -4.10
C PRO A 230 -18.70 -1.21 -3.51
N THR A 231 -18.31 -1.78 -2.36
CA THR A 231 -17.01 -1.49 -1.74
C THR A 231 -15.85 -2.19 -2.44
N VAL A 232 -16.12 -3.28 -3.18
CA VAL A 232 -15.11 -4.11 -3.83
C VAL A 232 -15.44 -4.51 -5.28
N ALA A 233 -16.60 -4.11 -5.82
CA ALA A 233 -17.01 -4.43 -7.18
C ALA A 233 -15.97 -4.08 -8.25
N PRO A 234 -15.26 -2.92 -8.21
CA PRO A 234 -14.18 -2.65 -9.16
C PRO A 234 -13.05 -3.69 -9.09
N ALA A 235 -12.67 -4.12 -7.89
CA ALA A 235 -11.66 -5.16 -7.70
C ALA A 235 -12.14 -6.53 -8.18
N ALA A 236 -13.42 -6.86 -7.95
CA ALA A 236 -14.05 -8.08 -8.44
C ALA A 236 -14.08 -8.13 -9.98
N ALA A 237 -14.52 -7.07 -10.64
CA ALA A 237 -14.49 -6.93 -12.10
C ALA A 237 -13.08 -7.10 -12.66
N GLN A 238 -12.09 -6.46 -12.02
CA GLN A 238 -10.69 -6.59 -12.39
C GLN A 238 -10.18 -8.03 -12.27
N GLY A 239 -10.56 -8.72 -11.18
CA GLY A 239 -10.24 -10.12 -10.92
C GLY A 239 -10.83 -11.07 -11.97
N LEU A 240 -12.11 -10.92 -12.30
CA LEU A 240 -12.79 -11.73 -13.33
C LEU A 240 -12.11 -11.58 -14.70
N GLY A 241 -11.76 -10.35 -15.09
CA GLY A 241 -11.01 -10.09 -16.31
C GLY A 241 -9.60 -10.69 -16.30
N ARG A 242 -8.92 -10.71 -15.15
CA ARG A 242 -7.60 -11.34 -14.99
C ARG A 242 -7.68 -12.87 -15.14
N LEU A 243 -8.73 -13.47 -14.59
CA LEU A 243 -9.00 -14.90 -14.71
C LEU A 243 -9.54 -15.32 -16.08
N ARG A 244 -9.92 -14.34 -16.93
CA ARG A 244 -10.60 -14.57 -18.21
C ARG A 244 -11.86 -15.42 -18.06
N HIS A 245 -12.61 -15.18 -16.99
CA HIS A 245 -13.81 -15.96 -16.69
C HIS A 245 -14.97 -15.53 -17.60
N THR A 246 -15.11 -16.18 -18.76
CA THR A 246 -16.13 -15.87 -19.78
C THR A 246 -17.57 -15.78 -19.24
N PRO A 247 -18.03 -16.63 -18.29
CA PRO A 247 -19.37 -16.48 -17.71
C PRO A 247 -19.64 -15.14 -17.02
N ALA A 248 -18.61 -14.35 -16.69
CA ALA A 248 -18.78 -13.00 -16.16
C ALA A 248 -19.25 -11.96 -17.18
N GLN A 249 -19.21 -12.25 -18.47
CA GLN A 249 -19.56 -11.29 -19.53
C GLN A 249 -20.88 -10.54 -19.28
N PRO A 250 -22.04 -11.19 -19.06
CA PRO A 250 -23.29 -10.47 -18.83
C PRO A 250 -23.28 -9.60 -17.56
N HIS A 251 -22.52 -9.98 -16.52
CA HIS A 251 -22.39 -9.17 -15.31
C HIS A 251 -21.52 -7.93 -15.56
N LEU A 252 -20.43 -8.08 -16.30
CA LEU A 252 -19.53 -7.00 -16.67
C LEU A 252 -20.19 -6.02 -17.66
N GLU A 253 -21.02 -6.50 -18.58
CA GLU A 253 -21.82 -5.66 -19.48
C GLU A 253 -22.80 -4.78 -18.69
N ARG A 254 -23.49 -5.33 -17.67
CA ARG A 254 -24.31 -4.51 -16.76
C ARG A 254 -23.47 -3.47 -16.01
N ALA A 255 -22.27 -3.85 -15.55
CA ALA A 255 -21.38 -2.97 -14.81
C ALA A 255 -20.89 -1.75 -15.64
N LEU A 256 -20.96 -1.78 -16.98
CA LEU A 256 -20.69 -0.62 -17.84
C LEU A 256 -21.68 0.54 -17.63
N HIS A 257 -22.85 0.25 -17.06
CA HIS A 257 -23.90 1.24 -16.77
C HIS A 257 -23.95 1.66 -15.29
N SER A 258 -23.01 1.21 -14.47
CA SER A 258 -22.93 1.61 -13.05
C SER A 258 -22.68 3.12 -12.90
N THR A 259 -23.16 3.71 -11.81
CA THR A 259 -22.81 5.08 -11.41
C THR A 259 -21.35 5.21 -10.96
N ASP A 260 -20.75 4.12 -10.48
CA ASP A 260 -19.32 4.07 -10.11
C ASP A 260 -18.42 4.06 -11.36
N GLU A 261 -17.67 5.15 -11.54
CA GLU A 261 -16.73 5.31 -12.65
C GLU A 261 -15.60 4.29 -12.65
N ASN A 262 -15.08 3.92 -11.47
CA ASN A 262 -14.03 2.93 -11.36
C ASN A 262 -14.55 1.55 -11.77
N LEU A 263 -15.76 1.18 -11.33
CA LEU A 263 -16.39 -0.06 -11.78
C LEU A 263 -16.59 -0.09 -13.30
N ARG A 264 -17.11 0.99 -13.90
CA ARG A 264 -17.24 1.09 -15.37
C ARG A 264 -15.89 0.89 -16.08
N TYR A 265 -14.84 1.54 -15.58
CA TYR A 265 -13.49 1.43 -16.12
C TYR A 265 -12.93 0.01 -16.03
N GLN A 266 -13.06 -0.65 -14.87
CA GLN A 266 -12.58 -2.03 -14.69
C GLN A 266 -13.41 -3.03 -15.50
N ALA A 267 -14.72 -2.85 -15.59
CA ALA A 267 -15.60 -3.69 -16.41
C ALA A 267 -15.22 -3.64 -17.89
N LYS A 268 -15.00 -2.44 -18.45
CA LYS A 268 -14.52 -2.27 -19.83
C LYS A 268 -13.18 -2.98 -20.08
N LYS A 269 -12.24 -2.88 -19.12
CA LYS A 269 -10.94 -3.58 -19.21
C LYS A 269 -11.08 -5.08 -19.09
N ALA A 270 -11.98 -5.56 -18.24
CA ALA A 270 -12.25 -6.97 -18.05
C ALA A 270 -12.84 -7.60 -19.31
N LEU A 271 -13.86 -6.96 -19.92
CA LEU A 271 -14.46 -7.41 -21.18
C LEU A 271 -13.43 -7.52 -22.31
N LYS A 272 -12.52 -6.54 -22.46
CA LYS A 272 -11.41 -6.61 -23.43
C LYS A 272 -10.46 -7.80 -23.21
N ARG A 273 -10.41 -8.37 -22.00
CA ARG A 273 -9.59 -9.56 -21.69
C ARG A 273 -10.35 -10.88 -21.89
N LEU A 274 -11.68 -10.84 -22.00
CA LEU A 274 -12.48 -12.04 -22.27
C LEU A 274 -12.49 -12.41 -23.75
N THR A 275 -12.28 -11.43 -24.62
CA THR A 275 -12.05 -11.58 -26.08
C THR A 275 -10.62 -12.01 -26.38
#